data_AF-A0A957HDX4-F1
#
_entry.id   AF-A0A957HDX4-F1
#
_cell.length_a   1.000
_cell.length_b   1.000
_cell.length_c   1.000
_cell.angle_alpha   90.00
_cell.angle_beta   90.00
_cell.angle_gamma   90.00
#
_symmetry.space_group_name_H-M   'P 1'
#
loop_
_entity.id
_entity.type
_entity.pdbx_description
1 polymer ?
#
loop_
_entity_poly.entity_id
_entity_poly.type
_entity_poly.pdbx_seq_one_letter_code
_entity_poly.pdbx_strand_id
1 'polypeptide(L)'
;QYVGKNTLGTLQKLDKALDGKRELAELRSIVQTSIALRRAIGSRSLAEFGEAVHTTYNLLQALSESFDPGNGLGTNVDTLTLRRELQIRADEMPQEARYVLASNLKGLAQLITALADNRSKPGIIRRDDRLERSLATGEQPPQSAIDMLRWFSGYLEGMQGEDAID
;
A
#
# COMPACT_ATOMS: atom_id res chain seq x y z
N GLN A 1 23.40 10.78 -1.23
CA GLN A 1 23.51 11.06 -2.68
C GLN A 1 23.78 9.82 -3.58
N TYR A 2 24.59 8.83 -3.17
CA TYR A 2 24.94 7.68 -4.03
C TYR A 2 23.73 6.79 -4.40
N VAL A 3 22.91 6.41 -3.42
CA VAL A 3 21.78 5.48 -3.63
C VAL A 3 20.74 6.03 -4.63
N GLY A 4 20.44 7.33 -4.56
CA GLY A 4 19.46 7.99 -5.43
C GLY A 4 19.79 7.92 -6.93
N LYS A 5 21.08 7.88 -7.30
CA LYS A 5 21.54 7.87 -8.71
C LYS A 5 21.68 6.47 -9.32
N ASN A 6 21.69 5.43 -8.51
CA ASN A 6 21.90 4.05 -8.98
C ASN A 6 20.60 3.44 -9.50
N THR A 7 20.65 2.37 -10.30
CA THR A 7 19.44 1.63 -10.74
C THR A 7 18.98 0.62 -9.68
N LEU A 8 17.75 0.10 -9.79
CA LEU A 8 17.25 -0.95 -8.88
C LEU A 8 18.15 -2.20 -8.89
N GLY A 9 18.63 -2.62 -10.06
CA GLY A 9 19.53 -3.77 -10.20
C GLY A 9 20.88 -3.56 -9.51
N THR A 10 21.43 -2.35 -9.58
CA THR A 10 22.68 -2.01 -8.87
C THR A 10 22.47 -2.01 -7.36
N LEU A 11 21.35 -1.48 -6.86
CA LEU A 11 21.04 -1.52 -5.43
C LEU A 11 20.87 -2.95 -4.91
N GLN A 12 20.25 -3.84 -5.68
CA GLN A 12 20.11 -5.25 -5.29
C GLN A 12 21.46 -5.99 -5.20
N LYS A 13 22.40 -5.67 -6.10
CA LYS A 13 23.77 -6.19 -6.01
C LYS A 13 24.48 -5.64 -4.77
N LEU A 14 24.28 -4.36 -4.46
CA LEU A 14 24.85 -3.72 -3.28
C LEU A 14 24.30 -4.32 -1.98
N ASP A 15 22.99 -4.56 -1.86
CA ASP A 15 22.38 -5.23 -0.70
C ASP A 15 23.01 -6.62 -0.47
N LYS A 16 23.19 -7.41 -1.53
CA LYS A 16 23.89 -8.71 -1.44
C LYS A 16 25.35 -8.57 -0.98
N ALA A 17 26.06 -7.56 -1.44
CA ALA A 17 27.46 -7.32 -1.06
C ALA A 17 27.64 -6.84 0.39
N LEU A 18 26.58 -6.28 0.98
CA LEU A 18 26.50 -5.83 2.37
C LEU A 18 25.96 -6.92 3.32
N ASP A 19 25.49 -8.04 2.79
CA ASP A 19 24.94 -9.13 3.60
C ASP A 19 26.01 -9.75 4.51
N GLY A 20 25.63 -10.07 5.75
CA GLY A 20 26.53 -10.60 6.78
C GLY A 20 27.52 -9.61 7.41
N LYS A 21 27.64 -8.38 6.89
CA LYS A 21 28.59 -7.37 7.41
C LYS A 21 27.94 -6.50 8.50
N ARG A 22 28.09 -6.91 9.77
CA ARG A 22 27.51 -6.21 10.93
C ARG A 22 27.91 -4.73 11.02
N GLU A 23 29.15 -4.40 10.67
CA GLU A 23 29.66 -3.02 10.67
C GLU A 23 28.96 -2.11 9.64
N LEU A 24 28.31 -2.70 8.62
CA LEU A 24 27.63 -1.96 7.55
C LEU A 24 26.10 -2.13 7.61
N ALA A 25 25.55 -2.58 8.75
CA ALA A 25 24.12 -2.85 8.90
C ALA A 25 23.24 -1.63 8.60
N GLU A 26 23.67 -0.44 9.02
CA GLU A 26 22.95 0.81 8.77
C GLU A 26 22.93 1.17 7.27
N LEU A 27 24.08 1.08 6.59
CA LEU A 27 24.16 1.30 5.14
C LEU A 27 23.29 0.31 4.37
N ARG A 28 23.24 -0.95 4.83
CA ARG A 28 22.36 -1.96 4.24
C ARG A 28 20.89 -1.57 4.40
N SER A 29 20.48 -1.06 5.56
CA SER A 29 19.12 -0.59 5.81
C SER A 29 18.71 0.53 4.84
N ILE A 30 19.59 1.49 4.58
CA ILE A 30 19.37 2.59 3.62
C ILE A 30 19.14 2.02 2.20
N VAL A 31 19.96 1.06 1.78
CA VAL A 31 19.84 0.41 0.47
C VAL A 31 18.54 -0.38 0.38
N GLN A 32 18.16 -1.14 1.41
CA GLN A 32 16.92 -1.91 1.44
C GLN A 32 15.68 -1.02 1.38
N THR A 33 15.68 0.08 2.13
CA THR A 33 14.61 1.09 2.10
C THR A 33 14.45 1.66 0.69
N SER A 34 15.56 2.00 0.04
CA SER A 34 15.54 2.52 -1.33
C SER A 34 15.09 1.50 -2.36
N ILE A 35 15.42 0.21 -2.18
CA ILE A 35 14.91 -0.89 -3.01
C ILE A 35 13.39 -1.03 -2.83
N ALA A 36 12.91 -1.02 -1.59
CA ALA A 36 11.48 -1.16 -1.28
C ALA A 36 10.67 -0.03 -1.92
N LEU A 37 11.10 1.22 -1.75
CA LEU A 37 10.45 2.38 -2.35
C LEU A 37 10.41 2.30 -3.89
N ARG A 38 11.52 1.93 -4.52
CA ARG A 38 11.58 1.78 -5.98
C ARG A 38 10.72 0.62 -6.50
N ARG A 39 10.58 -0.46 -5.73
CA ARG A 39 9.65 -1.54 -6.07
C ARG A 39 8.20 -1.08 -5.98
N ALA A 40 7.87 -0.27 -4.98
CA ALA A 40 6.52 0.28 -4.79
C ALA A 40 6.13 1.24 -5.93
N ILE A 41 7.01 2.18 -6.29
CA ILE A 41 6.78 3.13 -7.38
C ILE A 41 6.85 2.40 -8.74
N GLY A 42 7.76 1.45 -8.91
CA GLY A 42 7.97 0.74 -10.18
C GLY A 42 8.67 1.64 -11.22
N SER A 43 8.27 1.52 -12.49
CA SER A 43 8.78 2.35 -13.59
C SER A 43 8.01 3.67 -13.77
N ARG A 44 7.12 4.01 -12.83
CA ARG A 44 6.24 5.17 -12.90
C ARG A 44 6.92 6.43 -12.39
N SER A 45 6.50 7.58 -12.90
CA SER A 45 6.69 8.87 -12.24
C SER A 45 5.88 8.95 -10.94
N LEU A 46 6.22 9.89 -10.06
CA LEU A 46 5.44 10.12 -8.83
C LEU A 46 4.00 10.57 -9.14
N ALA A 47 3.77 11.29 -10.24
CA ALA A 47 2.44 11.69 -10.67
C ALA A 47 1.59 10.48 -11.09
N GLU A 48 2.10 9.61 -11.97
CA GLU A 48 1.41 8.37 -12.37
C GLU A 48 1.20 7.42 -11.19
N PHE A 49 2.15 7.37 -10.24
CA PHE A 49 1.99 6.63 -9.00
C PHE A 49 0.84 7.21 -8.15
N GLY A 50 0.80 8.53 -8.00
CA GLY A 50 -0.26 9.24 -7.27
C GLY A 50 -1.65 9.00 -7.88
N GLU A 51 -1.78 9.07 -9.20
CA GLU A 51 -3.03 8.75 -9.90
C GLU A 51 -3.48 7.31 -9.64
N ALA A 52 -2.56 6.34 -9.77
CA ALA A 52 -2.87 4.94 -9.50
C ALA A 52 -3.31 4.71 -8.04
N VAL A 53 -2.66 5.39 -7.08
CA VAL A 53 -3.05 5.35 -5.67
C VAL A 53 -4.44 5.97 -5.48
N HIS A 54 -4.72 7.11 -6.10
CA HIS A 54 -6.03 7.77 -6.01
C HIS A 54 -7.17 6.90 -6.56
N THR A 55 -6.98 6.29 -7.74
CA THR A 55 -7.96 5.35 -8.31
C THR A 55 -8.19 4.15 -7.38
N THR A 56 -7.11 3.60 -6.81
CA THR A 56 -7.21 2.47 -5.87
C THR A 56 -7.93 2.86 -4.59
N TYR A 57 -7.61 4.04 -4.04
CA TYR A 57 -8.28 4.59 -2.85
C TYR A 57 -9.78 4.75 -3.07
N ASN A 58 -10.20 5.39 -4.17
CA ASN A 58 -11.62 5.58 -4.47
C ASN A 58 -12.37 4.25 -4.63
N LEU A 59 -11.74 3.24 -5.24
CA LEU A 59 -12.31 1.90 -5.34
C LEU A 59 -12.52 1.25 -3.96
N LEU A 60 -11.49 1.29 -3.10
CA LEU A 60 -11.58 0.71 -1.75
C LEU A 60 -12.56 1.48 -0.86
N GLN A 61 -12.63 2.80 -1.00
CA GLN A 61 -13.61 3.65 -0.31
C GLN A 61 -15.03 3.27 -0.72
N ALA A 62 -15.30 3.15 -2.02
CA ALA A 62 -16.62 2.74 -2.53
C ALA A 62 -17.02 1.34 -2.02
N LEU A 63 -16.09 0.39 -1.97
CA LEU A 63 -16.33 -0.94 -1.39
C LEU A 63 -16.63 -0.86 0.11
N SER A 64 -15.87 -0.04 0.86
CA SER A 64 -16.09 0.16 2.29
C SER A 64 -17.46 0.75 2.57
N GLU A 65 -17.87 1.78 1.83
CA GLU A 65 -19.17 2.46 2.01
C GLU A 65 -20.34 1.55 1.60
N SER A 66 -20.18 0.80 0.52
CA SER A 66 -21.21 -0.10 -0.02
C SER A 66 -21.48 -1.31 0.86
N PHE A 67 -20.60 -1.63 1.82
CA PHE A 67 -20.74 -2.77 2.72
C PHE A 67 -20.48 -2.40 4.19
N ASP A 68 -20.60 -1.11 4.54
CA ASP A 68 -20.46 -0.64 5.91
C ASP A 68 -21.63 -1.17 6.77
N PRO A 69 -21.36 -1.97 7.83
CA PRO A 69 -22.39 -2.44 8.75
C PRO A 69 -23.17 -1.29 9.43
N GLY A 70 -22.58 -0.10 9.52
CA GLY A 70 -23.20 1.10 10.09
C GLY A 70 -24.26 1.77 9.20
N ASN A 71 -24.25 1.48 7.89
CA ASN A 71 -25.14 2.11 6.91
C ASN A 71 -26.51 1.43 6.77
N GLY A 72 -26.87 0.52 7.69
CA GLY A 72 -28.18 -0.13 7.68
C GLY A 72 -28.40 -1.14 6.56
N LEU A 73 -27.39 -1.40 5.72
CA LEU A 73 -27.22 -2.66 5.01
C LEU A 73 -26.98 -3.73 6.08
N GLY A 74 -28.08 -4.13 6.74
CA GLY A 74 -28.07 -5.26 7.65
C GLY A 74 -27.38 -6.44 6.97
N THR A 75 -26.79 -7.30 7.78
CA THR A 75 -25.96 -8.48 7.47
C THR A 75 -26.48 -9.45 6.38
N ASN A 76 -27.60 -9.17 5.74
CA ASN A 76 -28.23 -9.91 4.66
C ASN A 76 -28.08 -9.20 3.32
N VAL A 77 -27.01 -9.54 2.59
CA VAL A 77 -26.87 -9.20 1.17
C VAL A 77 -27.85 -10.05 0.36
N ASP A 78 -28.80 -9.42 -0.34
CA ASP A 78 -29.69 -10.13 -1.27
C ASP A 78 -28.93 -10.52 -2.55
N THR A 79 -28.44 -11.75 -2.55
CA THR A 79 -27.68 -12.32 -3.66
C THR A 79 -28.47 -12.45 -4.96
N LEU A 80 -29.81 -12.53 -4.92
CA LEU A 80 -30.64 -12.61 -6.13
C LEU A 80 -30.70 -11.26 -6.82
N THR A 81 -30.90 -10.19 -6.05
CA THR A 81 -30.86 -8.81 -6.57
C THR A 81 -29.48 -8.46 -7.11
N LEU A 82 -28.41 -8.80 -6.36
CA LEU A 82 -27.02 -8.61 -6.84
C LEU A 82 -26.77 -9.32 -8.18
N ARG A 83 -27.21 -10.57 -8.33
CA ARG A 83 -27.08 -11.32 -9.59
C ARG A 83 -27.84 -10.66 -10.74
N ARG A 84 -29.07 -10.19 -10.48
CA ARG A 84 -29.89 -9.51 -11.49
C ARG A 84 -29.20 -8.23 -11.97
N GLU A 85 -28.69 -7.42 -11.06
CA GLU A 85 -27.95 -6.19 -11.38
C GLU A 85 -26.71 -6.49 -12.25
N LEU A 86 -25.92 -7.50 -11.88
CA LEU A 86 -24.77 -7.92 -12.67
C LEU A 86 -25.17 -8.43 -14.06
N GLN A 87 -26.30 -9.11 -14.17
CA GLN A 87 -26.78 -9.64 -15.45
C GLN A 87 -27.28 -8.52 -16.38
N ILE A 88 -27.94 -7.49 -15.85
CA ILE A 88 -28.36 -6.30 -16.61
C ILE A 88 -27.14 -5.61 -17.24
N ARG A 89 -26.02 -5.59 -16.52
CA ARG A 89 -24.77 -4.95 -16.97
C ARG A 89 -23.80 -5.89 -17.67
N ALA A 90 -24.19 -7.15 -17.90
CA ALA A 90 -23.27 -8.15 -18.42
C ALA A 90 -22.63 -7.66 -19.74
N ASP A 91 -23.44 -7.11 -20.64
CA ASP A 91 -23.02 -6.72 -21.99
C ASP A 91 -22.24 -5.40 -22.05
N GLU A 92 -22.01 -4.73 -20.91
CA GLU A 92 -21.12 -3.56 -20.81
C GLU A 92 -19.65 -3.91 -21.04
N MET A 93 -19.30 -5.21 -20.99
CA MET A 93 -17.92 -5.66 -21.10
C MET A 93 -17.79 -6.99 -21.90
N PRO A 94 -16.81 -7.09 -22.82
CA PRO A 94 -16.47 -8.33 -23.52
C PRO A 94 -16.13 -9.48 -22.57
N GLN A 95 -16.34 -10.73 -23.03
CA GLN A 95 -16.17 -11.93 -22.20
C GLN A 95 -14.73 -12.09 -21.69
N GLU A 96 -13.73 -11.77 -22.50
CA GLU A 96 -12.31 -11.84 -22.14
C GLU A 96 -11.99 -10.87 -20.99
N ALA A 97 -12.55 -9.66 -21.06
CA ALA A 97 -12.37 -8.64 -20.03
C ALA A 97 -13.09 -9.02 -18.72
N ARG A 98 -14.21 -9.77 -18.77
CA ARG A 98 -14.86 -10.37 -17.58
C ARG A 98 -13.93 -11.33 -16.84
N TYR A 99 -13.17 -12.17 -17.55
CA TYR A 99 -12.22 -13.09 -16.93
C TYR A 99 -11.05 -12.35 -16.27
N VAL A 100 -10.51 -11.32 -16.92
CA VAL A 100 -9.45 -10.49 -16.36
C VAL A 100 -9.96 -9.78 -15.10
N LEU A 101 -11.15 -9.18 -15.13
CA LEU A 101 -11.77 -8.55 -13.97
C LEU A 101 -11.93 -9.54 -12.81
N ALA A 102 -12.48 -10.73 -13.05
CA ALA A 102 -12.66 -11.75 -12.02
C ALA A 102 -11.32 -12.17 -11.37
N SER A 103 -10.28 -12.38 -12.19
CA SER A 103 -8.94 -12.69 -11.71
C SER A 103 -8.36 -11.56 -10.85
N ASN A 104 -8.51 -10.31 -11.30
CA ASN A 104 -8.03 -9.14 -10.57
C ASN A 104 -8.77 -8.95 -9.25
N LEU A 105 -10.10 -9.13 -9.22
CA LEU A 105 -10.90 -9.06 -7.99
C LEU A 105 -10.45 -10.11 -6.97
N LYS A 106 -10.21 -11.35 -7.42
CA LYS A 106 -9.66 -12.41 -6.55
C LYS A 106 -8.28 -12.06 -6.01
N GLY A 107 -7.38 -11.57 -6.88
CA GLY A 107 -6.05 -11.14 -6.48
C GLY A 107 -6.08 -9.98 -5.49
N LEU A 108 -6.97 -9.00 -5.71
CA LEU A 108 -7.15 -7.85 -4.82
C LEU A 108 -7.59 -8.30 -3.41
N ALA A 109 -8.58 -9.20 -3.32
CA ALA A 109 -9.02 -9.76 -2.04
C ALA A 109 -7.88 -10.46 -1.28
N GLN A 110 -7.06 -11.23 -1.99
CA GLN A 110 -5.89 -11.91 -1.41
C GLN A 110 -4.84 -10.90 -0.92
N LEU A 111 -4.56 -9.85 -1.70
CA LEU A 111 -3.60 -8.81 -1.32
C LEU A 111 -4.07 -8.01 -0.11
N ILE A 112 -5.33 -7.59 -0.06
CA ILE A 112 -5.90 -6.88 1.09
C ILE A 112 -5.81 -7.74 2.35
N THR A 113 -6.16 -9.03 2.25
CA THR A 113 -6.05 -9.98 3.37
C THR A 113 -4.60 -10.09 3.84
N ALA A 114 -3.65 -10.29 2.92
CA ALA A 114 -2.22 -10.36 3.27
C ALA A 114 -1.68 -9.06 3.87
N LEU A 115 -2.16 -7.90 3.42
CA LEU A 115 -1.82 -6.60 4.02
C LEU A 115 -2.38 -6.46 5.44
N ALA A 116 -3.60 -6.95 5.68
CA ALA A 116 -4.19 -7.01 7.00
C ALA A 116 -3.44 -7.99 7.92
N ASP A 117 -3.04 -9.16 7.41
CA ASP A 117 -2.30 -10.18 8.16
C ASP A 117 -0.87 -9.73 8.50
N ASN A 118 -0.18 -9.04 7.59
CA ASN A 118 1.15 -8.49 7.85
C ASN A 118 1.16 -7.33 8.88
N ARG A 119 -0.01 -6.89 9.34
CA ARG A 119 -0.17 -6.03 10.53
C ARG A 119 0.00 -6.81 11.84
N SER A 120 -0.09 -8.14 11.82
CA SER A 120 -0.19 -8.98 13.01
C SER A 120 1.18 -9.53 13.48
N LYS A 121 1.88 -8.73 14.29
CA LYS A 121 2.27 -9.31 15.59
C LYS A 121 0.97 -9.36 16.42
N PRO A 122 0.62 -10.49 17.05
CA PRO A 122 -0.69 -10.73 17.69
C PRO A 122 -0.85 -9.98 19.02
N GLY A 123 -0.50 -8.70 19.04
CA GLY A 123 -0.59 -7.83 20.19
C GLY A 123 -0.92 -6.43 19.70
N ILE A 124 -2.21 -6.12 19.77
CA ILE A 124 -2.75 -4.77 19.78
C ILE A 124 -2.95 -4.14 18.39
N ILE A 125 -4.20 -4.22 17.92
CA ILE A 125 -4.83 -3.15 17.12
C ILE A 125 -4.74 -1.88 17.98
N ARG A 126 -3.61 -1.18 17.92
CA ARG A 126 -3.47 0.16 18.49
C ARG A 126 -3.95 1.10 17.40
N ARG A 127 -5.26 1.44 17.44
CA ARG A 127 -5.70 2.78 17.02
C ARG A 127 -5.12 3.75 18.05
N ASP A 128 -3.82 3.96 17.97
CA ASP A 128 -3.14 4.93 18.82
C ASP A 128 -2.93 6.14 17.92
N ASP A 129 -3.80 7.14 18.03
CA ASP A 129 -3.71 8.37 17.24
C ASP A 129 -2.31 9.00 17.37
N ARG A 130 -1.61 8.70 18.47
CA ARG A 130 -0.21 9.06 18.68
C ARG A 130 0.75 8.35 17.73
N LEU A 131 0.57 7.05 17.48
CA LEU A 131 1.36 6.28 16.51
C LEU A 131 1.09 6.78 15.09
N GLU A 132 -0.16 7.08 14.77
CA GLU A 132 -0.52 7.59 13.43
C GLU A 132 0.12 8.97 13.20
N ARG A 133 0.06 9.85 14.21
CA ARG A 133 0.72 11.14 14.19
C ARG A 133 2.25 11.03 14.15
N SER A 134 2.87 10.12 14.91
CA SER A 134 4.32 9.94 14.91
C SER A 134 4.85 9.39 13.59
N LEU A 135 4.08 8.51 12.92
CA LEU A 135 4.38 8.06 11.57
C LEU A 135 4.25 9.21 10.56
N ALA A 136 3.16 9.99 10.61
CA ALA A 136 2.93 11.10 9.68
C ALA A 136 4.00 12.21 9.81
N THR A 137 4.35 12.59 11.04
CA THR A 137 5.38 13.61 11.34
C THR A 137 6.81 13.13 11.15
N GLY A 138 7.02 11.84 10.89
CA GLY A 138 8.35 11.26 10.66
C GLY A 138 9.12 10.91 11.94
N GLU A 139 8.57 11.17 13.12
CA GLU A 139 9.15 10.80 14.43
C GLU A 139 9.35 9.28 14.58
N GLN A 140 8.53 8.47 13.91
CA GLN A 140 8.62 7.02 13.94
C GLN A 140 8.90 6.43 12.54
N PRO A 141 9.91 5.54 12.41
CA PRO A 141 10.16 4.87 11.14
C PRO A 141 9.09 3.81 10.84
N PRO A 142 8.65 3.67 9.58
CA PRO A 142 7.64 2.70 9.21
C PRO A 142 8.15 1.27 9.37
N GLN A 143 7.33 0.37 9.93
CA GLN A 143 7.66 -1.05 10.14
C GLN A 143 6.84 -1.99 9.25
N SER A 144 5.82 -1.47 8.58
CA SER A 144 4.94 -2.21 7.68
C SER A 144 4.61 -1.39 6.43
N ALA A 145 4.01 -2.04 5.44
CA ALA A 145 3.51 -1.36 4.24
C ALA A 145 2.44 -0.29 4.60
N ILE A 146 1.60 -0.54 5.61
CA ILE A 146 0.59 0.42 6.09
C ILE A 146 1.27 1.62 6.75
N ASP A 147 2.31 1.40 7.56
CA ASP A 147 3.06 2.49 8.17
C ASP A 147 3.75 3.35 7.12
N MET A 148 4.27 2.71 6.06
CA MET A 148 4.92 3.39 4.94
C MET A 148 3.93 4.31 4.20
N LEU A 149 2.68 3.89 4.02
CA LEU A 149 1.64 4.74 3.42
C LEU A 149 1.36 5.97 4.29
N ARG A 150 1.23 5.80 5.60
CA ARG A 150 1.01 6.90 6.56
C ARG A 150 2.18 7.87 6.60
N TRP A 151 3.39 7.32 6.67
CA TRP A 151 4.62 8.08 6.64
C TRP A 151 4.74 8.89 5.34
N PHE A 152 4.45 8.28 4.18
CA PHE A 152 4.45 9.01 2.91
C PHE A 152 3.37 10.10 2.84
N SER A 153 2.18 9.86 3.37
CA SER A 153 1.12 10.89 3.42
C SER A 153 1.63 12.13 4.14
N GLY A 154 2.19 11.97 5.34
CA GLY A 154 2.69 13.09 6.12
C GLY A 154 3.88 13.82 5.48
N TYR A 155 4.78 13.10 4.79
CA TYR A 155 5.83 13.74 3.97
C TYR A 155 5.23 14.61 2.85
N LEU A 156 4.26 14.08 2.10
CA LEU A 156 3.62 14.79 0.98
C LEU A 156 2.77 15.98 1.45
N GLU A 157 2.21 15.92 2.65
CA GLU A 157 1.47 17.00 3.31
C GLU A 157 2.39 18.06 3.94
N GLY A 158 3.71 17.87 3.91
CA GLY A 158 4.69 18.79 4.52
C GLY A 158 4.68 18.74 6.06
N MET A 159 4.15 17.66 6.66
CA MET A 159 4.12 17.48 8.12
C MET A 159 5.47 17.05 8.70
N GLN A 160 6.40 16.60 7.86
CA GLN A 160 7.75 16.21 8.25
C GLN A 160 8.65 17.44 8.09
N GLY A 161 9.13 17.98 9.21
CA GLY A 161 10.05 19.12 9.20
C GLY A 161 11.35 18.79 8.48
N GLU A 162 12.02 19.82 7.92
CA GLU A 162 13.29 19.68 7.19
C GLU A 162 14.49 19.28 8.08
N ASP A 163 14.32 19.16 9.40
CA ASP A 163 15.42 19.03 10.38
C ASP A 163 15.72 17.57 10.81
N ALA A 164 16.11 16.71 9.86
CA ALA A 164 16.61 15.37 10.21
C ALA A 164 17.79 14.87 9.36
N ILE A 165 18.61 15.78 8.85
CA ILE A 165 19.94 15.45 8.31
C ILE A 165 20.92 16.58 8.68
N ASP A 166 21.48 16.50 9.88
CA ASP A 166 22.80 17.06 10.22
C ASP A 166 23.75 15.90 10.55
#